data_AF-A0A4U0WVY6-F1
#
_entry.id   AF-A0A4U0WVY6-F1
#
_cell.length_a   1.000
_cell.length_b   1.000
_cell.length_c   1.000
_cell.angle_alpha   90.00
_cell.angle_beta   90.00
_cell.angle_gamma   90.00
#
_symmetry.space_group_name_H-M   'P 1'
#
loop_
_entity.id
_entity.type
_entity.pdbx_description
1 polymer ?
#
loop_
_entity_poly.entity_id
_entity_poly.type
_entity_poly.pdbx_seq_one_letter_code
_entity_poly.pdbx_strand_id
1 'polypeptide(L)'
;MTSIDDLFKKPHLPSNKRKLDVHRNSDQVRKSAKLTSNGDVKGKDHAAYTIEEDQIEEHDGIAGPELPPDEDDAVPDDEEGRFFGSGVNRNTVEVLNFIDERDAEPYVSEKLDASWVRKMALNFEKKISKNAEVRAKFESDPPKFMASEADLDTEVKTLSILAQHPELYGDFAKLGC
;
A
#
# COMPACT_ATOMS: atom_id res chain seq x y z
N MET A 1 -17.61 48.91 0.90
CA MET A 1 -17.86 47.47 0.71
C MET A 1 -16.97 47.00 -0.42
N THR A 2 -15.99 46.14 -0.14
CA THR A 2 -15.08 45.57 -1.14
C THR A 2 -15.81 44.51 -1.95
N SER A 3 -15.71 44.57 -3.28
CA SER A 3 -16.40 43.64 -4.18
C SER A 3 -15.86 42.21 -4.02
N ILE A 4 -16.75 41.21 -4.11
CA ILE A 4 -16.40 39.78 -4.00
C ILE A 4 -15.34 39.38 -5.04
N ASP A 5 -15.31 40.06 -6.19
CA ASP A 5 -14.38 39.80 -7.29
C ASP A 5 -12.92 40.16 -6.95
N ASP A 6 -12.70 41.03 -5.95
CA ASP A 6 -11.35 41.38 -5.50
C ASP A 6 -10.76 40.30 -4.56
N LEU A 7 -11.58 39.43 -3.98
CA LEU A 7 -11.14 38.34 -3.10
C LEU A 7 -10.59 37.13 -3.89
N PHE A 8 -10.94 37.00 -5.17
CA PHE A 8 -10.58 35.83 -5.99
C PHE A 8 -9.63 36.15 -7.16
N LYS A 9 -8.96 37.30 -7.13
CA LYS A 9 -7.88 37.60 -8.08
C LYS A 9 -6.71 36.63 -7.84
N LYS A 10 -6.61 35.65 -8.74
CA LYS A 10 -5.50 34.68 -8.78
C LYS A 10 -4.16 35.42 -8.77
N PRO A 11 -3.20 35.05 -7.90
CA PRO A 11 -1.86 35.61 -8.00
C PRO A 11 -1.25 35.26 -9.36
N HIS A 12 -0.60 36.24 -9.99
CA HIS A 12 0.03 36.10 -11.30
C HIS A 12 1.28 35.20 -11.18
N LEU A 13 1.08 33.88 -11.14
CA LEU A 13 2.16 32.91 -11.31
C LEU A 13 2.47 32.76 -12.81
N PRO A 14 3.75 32.65 -13.21
CA PRO A 14 4.11 32.39 -14.59
C PRO A 14 3.55 31.02 -15.02
N SER A 15 2.75 31.02 -16.09
CA SER A 15 2.12 29.85 -16.70
C SER A 15 3.14 28.96 -17.40
N ASN A 16 4.02 28.30 -16.64
CA ASN A 16 4.78 27.16 -17.12
C ASN A 16 3.97 25.89 -16.87
N LYS A 17 3.11 25.55 -17.84
CA LYS A 17 2.45 24.25 -17.91
C LYS A 17 3.50 23.16 -18.15
N ARG A 18 4.15 22.68 -17.07
CA ARG A 18 4.72 21.33 -17.11
C ARG A 18 3.55 20.37 -17.22
N LYS A 19 3.26 19.93 -18.44
CA LYS A 19 2.33 18.81 -18.65
C LYS A 19 2.96 17.61 -17.97
N LEU A 20 2.38 17.19 -16.84
CA LEU A 20 2.65 15.89 -16.27
C LEU A 20 2.04 14.87 -17.23
N ASP A 21 2.88 14.12 -17.94
CA ASP A 21 2.41 13.01 -18.77
C ASP A 21 1.94 11.88 -17.85
N VAL A 22 0.64 11.85 -17.56
CA VAL A 22 -0.02 10.87 -16.68
C VAL A 22 -0.11 9.48 -17.32
N HIS A 23 0.24 9.32 -18.60
CA HIS A 23 0.17 8.05 -19.33
C HIS A 23 1.53 7.56 -19.82
N ARG A 24 2.55 7.54 -18.96
CA ARG A 24 3.73 6.73 -19.23
C ARG A 24 3.51 5.33 -18.69
N ASN A 25 3.05 4.43 -19.55
CA ASN A 25 2.80 3.03 -19.21
C ASN A 25 4.11 2.38 -18.73
N SER A 26 4.14 1.78 -17.53
CA SER A 26 5.36 1.28 -16.88
C SER A 26 6.10 0.23 -17.71
N ASP A 27 5.37 -0.51 -18.55
CA ASP A 27 5.92 -1.53 -19.43
C ASP A 27 6.74 -0.96 -20.60
N GLN A 28 6.55 0.32 -20.93
CA GLN A 28 7.33 0.99 -21.99
C GLN A 28 8.66 1.56 -21.48
N VAL A 29 8.82 1.71 -20.15
CA VAL A 29 10.05 2.24 -19.55
C VAL A 29 11.10 1.14 -19.33
N ARG A 30 10.69 -0.13 -19.37
CA ARG A 30 11.58 -1.28 -19.34
C ARG A 30 12.27 -1.48 -20.70
N LYS A 31 13.31 -0.68 -20.97
CA LYS A 31 14.34 -1.06 -21.94
C LYS A 31 15.24 -2.12 -21.32
N SER A 32 14.75 -3.36 -21.22
CA SER A 32 15.64 -4.51 -21.15
C SER A 32 16.15 -4.80 -22.56
N ALA A 33 17.43 -5.19 -22.67
CA ALA A 33 17.95 -5.72 -23.92
C ALA A 33 17.14 -6.98 -24.27
N LYS A 34 16.30 -6.88 -25.30
CA LYS A 34 15.61 -8.06 -25.86
C LYS A 34 16.69 -8.96 -26.47
N LEU A 35 17.10 -9.99 -25.74
CA LEU A 35 17.76 -11.15 -26.32
C LEU A 35 16.67 -11.96 -27.05
N THR A 36 16.43 -11.63 -28.32
CA THR A 36 15.78 -12.58 -29.23
C THR A 36 16.79 -13.68 -29.54
N SER A 37 16.35 -14.93 -29.61
CA SER A 37 17.20 -16.11 -29.81
C SER A 37 17.94 -16.19 -31.15
N ASN A 38 17.88 -15.14 -32.00
CA ASN A 38 18.70 -14.96 -33.21
C ASN A 38 18.66 -13.49 -33.68
N GLY A 39 19.30 -12.58 -32.93
CA GLY A 39 19.41 -11.16 -33.31
C GLY A 39 20.79 -10.59 -33.00
N ASP A 40 21.63 -10.50 -34.03
CA ASP A 40 23.01 -9.99 -34.02
C ASP A 40 23.08 -8.49 -33.62
N VAL A 41 23.87 -8.17 -32.60
CA VAL A 41 24.20 -6.79 -32.21
C VAL A 41 25.43 -6.36 -33.00
N LYS A 42 25.22 -5.62 -34.09
CA LYS A 42 26.28 -4.84 -34.73
C LYS A 42 26.63 -3.64 -33.88
N GLY A 43 27.80 -3.69 -33.22
CA GLY A 43 28.29 -2.60 -32.39
C GLY A 43 29.78 -2.70 -32.04
N LYS A 44 30.61 -2.78 -33.08
CA LYS A 44 31.95 -2.19 -33.26
C LYS A 44 32.95 -2.16 -32.07
N ASP A 45 34.11 -2.75 -32.35
CA ASP A 45 35.42 -2.60 -31.70
C ASP A 45 35.63 -3.40 -30.41
N HIS A 46 36.20 -4.61 -30.54
CA HIS A 46 37.54 -4.95 -30.05
C HIS A 46 37.87 -6.44 -30.30
N ALA A 47 38.87 -6.68 -31.15
CA ALA A 47 39.74 -7.86 -31.29
C ALA A 47 39.09 -9.27 -31.23
N ALA A 48 38.75 -9.80 -32.41
CA ALA A 48 38.64 -11.25 -32.60
C ALA A 48 40.03 -11.90 -32.48
N TYR A 49 40.25 -12.67 -31.42
CA TYR A 49 41.36 -13.63 -31.35
C TYR A 49 40.87 -14.93 -31.98
N THR A 50 41.37 -15.23 -33.17
CA THR A 50 41.12 -16.48 -33.88
C THR A 50 41.69 -17.64 -33.05
N ILE A 51 40.83 -18.55 -32.61
CA ILE A 51 41.25 -19.80 -31.98
C ILE A 51 41.74 -20.70 -33.13
N GLU A 52 43.05 -20.87 -33.25
CA GLU A 52 43.60 -22.00 -33.99
C GLU A 52 43.44 -23.24 -33.11
N GLU A 53 42.73 -24.23 -33.64
CA GLU A 53 42.63 -25.57 -33.06
C GLU A 53 44.01 -26.22 -33.11
N ASP A 54 44.72 -26.25 -31.99
CA ASP A 54 45.79 -27.23 -31.80
C ASP A 54 46.06 -27.48 -30.30
N GLN A 55 45.93 -28.76 -29.95
CA GLN A 55 46.63 -29.48 -28.88
C GLN A 55 46.06 -29.40 -27.46
N ILE A 56 45.47 -30.53 -27.07
CA ILE A 56 45.11 -30.95 -25.70
C ILE A 56 46.41 -31.25 -24.94
N GLU A 57 46.72 -30.52 -23.87
CA GLU A 57 47.57 -31.00 -22.78
C GLU A 57 47.00 -30.57 -21.41
N GLU A 58 47.07 -31.51 -20.46
CA GLU A 58 46.53 -31.47 -19.10
C GLU A 58 46.99 -30.26 -18.28
N HIS A 59 46.05 -29.54 -17.65
CA HIS A 59 46.34 -28.73 -16.45
C HIS A 59 45.14 -28.74 -15.49
N ASP A 60 45.31 -29.52 -14.42
CA ASP A 60 44.63 -29.57 -13.12
C ASP A 60 43.40 -28.68 -12.78
N GLY A 61 42.32 -29.34 -12.37
CA GLY A 61 41.83 -29.28 -10.98
C GLY A 61 41.27 -27.99 -10.34
N ILE A 62 41.16 -26.84 -11.02
CA ILE A 62 40.54 -25.63 -10.42
C ILE A 62 39.06 -25.50 -10.89
N ALA A 63 38.18 -26.27 -10.24
CA ALA A 63 36.74 -26.26 -10.50
C ALA A 63 35.97 -25.58 -9.35
N GLY A 64 35.76 -24.27 -9.44
CA GLY A 64 34.71 -23.50 -8.74
C GLY A 64 34.77 -23.43 -7.19
N PRO A 65 34.19 -22.38 -6.56
CA PRO A 65 34.02 -22.36 -5.11
C PRO A 65 33.08 -23.49 -4.63
N GLU A 66 33.34 -24.03 -3.43
CA GLU A 66 32.57 -25.15 -2.84
C GLU A 66 31.08 -24.82 -2.66
N LEU A 67 30.23 -25.85 -2.77
CA LEU A 67 28.79 -25.76 -2.51
C LEU A 67 28.55 -25.36 -1.03
N PRO A 68 27.56 -24.48 -0.75
CA PRO A 68 27.21 -24.16 0.63
C PRO A 68 26.73 -25.41 1.39
N PRO A 69 26.98 -25.48 2.71
CA PRO A 69 26.55 -26.61 3.54
C PRO A 69 25.01 -26.73 3.60
N ASP A 70 24.53 -27.97 3.78
CA ASP A 70 23.10 -28.28 3.90
C ASP A 70 22.50 -27.63 5.18
N GLU A 71 21.20 -27.27 5.12
CA GLU A 71 20.49 -26.47 6.14
C GLU A 71 20.54 -27.04 7.57
N ASP A 72 20.78 -28.35 7.72
CA ASP A 72 20.86 -29.01 9.03
C ASP A 72 22.20 -28.78 9.76
N ASP A 73 23.25 -28.33 9.06
CA ASP A 73 24.56 -27.95 9.62
C ASP A 73 24.77 -26.43 9.66
N ALA A 74 23.69 -25.64 9.50
CA ALA A 74 23.73 -24.19 9.56
C ALA A 74 24.05 -23.70 10.98
N VAL A 75 25.04 -22.79 11.07
CA VAL A 75 25.41 -22.08 12.29
C VAL A 75 24.16 -21.41 12.87
N PRO A 76 23.89 -21.52 14.19
CA PRO A 76 22.71 -20.89 14.79
C PRO A 76 22.59 -19.44 14.36
N ASP A 77 21.40 -19.07 13.89
CA ASP A 77 21.08 -17.72 13.43
C ASP A 77 21.52 -16.71 14.49
N ASP A 78 22.44 -15.82 14.12
CA ASP A 78 22.85 -14.75 15.01
C ASP A 78 21.81 -13.64 15.00
N GLU A 79 21.78 -12.86 16.07
CA GLU A 79 20.79 -11.78 16.24
C GLU A 79 20.87 -10.68 15.15
N GLU A 80 21.89 -10.72 14.28
CA GLU A 80 22.13 -9.79 13.18
C GLU A 80 21.54 -10.27 11.83
N GLY A 81 20.98 -11.49 11.76
CA GLY A 81 20.37 -12.03 10.54
C GLY A 81 21.41 -12.27 9.44
N ARG A 82 22.24 -13.30 9.62
CA ARG A 82 23.23 -13.73 8.62
C ARG A 82 22.58 -13.98 7.26
N PHE A 83 23.22 -13.42 6.23
CA PHE A 83 22.84 -13.48 4.80
C PHE A 83 22.65 -14.91 4.23
N PHE A 84 23.20 -15.94 4.88
CA PHE A 84 23.08 -17.34 4.46
C PHE A 84 22.09 -18.17 5.31
N GLY A 85 21.55 -17.61 6.40
CA GLY A 85 20.31 -18.07 7.01
C GLY A 85 19.14 -17.41 6.30
N SER A 86 17.89 -17.78 6.60
CA SER A 86 16.66 -17.31 5.92
C SER A 86 16.51 -15.78 5.72
N GLY A 87 17.39 -14.96 6.30
CA GLY A 87 17.40 -13.51 6.17
C GLY A 87 16.26 -12.84 6.94
N VAL A 88 15.54 -13.61 7.75
CA VAL A 88 14.39 -13.17 8.53
C VAL A 88 14.81 -13.03 9.99
N ASN A 89 14.76 -11.81 10.51
CA ASN A 89 14.96 -11.53 11.93
C ASN A 89 13.88 -12.21 12.79
N ARG A 90 14.18 -12.59 14.04
CA ARG A 90 13.19 -13.11 15.02
C ARG A 90 11.93 -12.26 15.11
N ASN A 91 12.05 -10.93 15.10
CA ASN A 91 10.89 -10.04 15.12
C ASN A 91 10.02 -10.19 13.85
N THR A 92 10.65 -10.39 12.69
CA THR A 92 9.89 -10.63 11.45
C THR A 92 9.24 -12.02 11.43
N VAL A 93 9.85 -13.04 12.04
CA VAL A 93 9.22 -14.36 12.25
C VAL A 93 7.99 -14.24 13.16
N GLU A 94 8.10 -13.49 14.26
CA GLU A 94 6.98 -13.24 15.17
C GLU A 94 5.82 -12.49 14.49
N VAL A 95 6.14 -11.49 13.67
CA VAL A 95 5.13 -10.76 12.88
C VAL A 95 4.48 -11.65 11.82
N LEU A 96 5.25 -12.50 11.14
CA LEU A 96 4.73 -13.47 10.18
C LEU A 96 3.78 -14.47 10.84
N ASN A 97 4.19 -15.04 11.98
CA ASN A 97 3.34 -15.94 12.77
C ASN A 97 2.04 -15.26 13.20
N PHE A 98 2.10 -13.99 13.64
CA PHE A 98 0.90 -13.23 14.00
C PHE A 98 -0.04 -12.99 12.81
N ILE A 99 0.49 -12.77 11.61
CA ILE A 99 -0.32 -12.63 10.40
C ILE A 99 -0.95 -13.98 10.03
N ASP A 100 -0.19 -15.07 10.04
CA ASP A 100 -0.68 -16.42 9.74
C ASP A 100 -1.78 -16.86 10.72
N GLU A 101 -1.64 -16.55 12.01
CA GLU A 101 -2.68 -16.81 13.02
C GLU A 101 -3.98 -16.04 12.73
N ARG A 102 -3.88 -14.81 12.19
CA ARG A 102 -5.05 -14.02 11.81
C ARG A 102 -5.65 -14.40 10.47
N ASP A 103 -4.84 -14.92 9.54
CA ASP A 103 -5.30 -15.46 8.26
C ASP A 103 -5.94 -16.85 8.43
N ALA A 104 -5.60 -17.58 9.49
CA ALA A 104 -6.26 -18.83 9.88
C ALA A 104 -7.66 -18.62 10.48
N GLU A 105 -7.94 -17.44 11.04
CA GLU A 105 -9.30 -17.05 11.38
C GLU A 105 -10.06 -16.75 10.08
N PRO A 106 -11.19 -17.43 9.80
CA PRO A 106 -11.93 -17.17 8.58
C PRO A 106 -12.31 -15.69 8.57
N TYR A 107 -11.90 -14.97 7.52
CA TYR A 107 -12.36 -13.62 7.25
C TYR A 107 -13.89 -13.64 7.15
N VAL A 108 -14.56 -13.39 8.26
CA VAL A 108 -16.00 -13.22 8.29
C VAL A 108 -16.23 -11.84 7.70
N SER A 109 -16.41 -11.78 6.39
CA SER A 109 -16.95 -10.59 5.73
C SER A 109 -18.19 -10.19 6.54
N GLU A 110 -18.14 -9.05 7.24
CA GLU A 110 -19.32 -8.57 7.93
C GLU A 110 -20.45 -8.52 6.90
N LYS A 111 -21.50 -9.32 7.13
CA LYS A 111 -22.67 -9.28 6.27
C LYS A 111 -23.31 -7.91 6.47
N LEU A 112 -23.13 -7.03 5.51
CA LEU A 112 -23.76 -5.72 5.47
C LEU A 112 -25.23 -5.93 5.12
N ASP A 113 -26.02 -6.23 6.15
CA ASP A 113 -27.44 -6.53 6.09
C ASP A 113 -28.27 -5.38 6.71
N ALA A 114 -29.59 -5.40 6.55
CA ALA A 114 -30.51 -4.44 7.14
C ALA A 114 -30.39 -4.33 8.68
N SER A 115 -29.94 -5.39 9.34
CA SER A 115 -29.60 -5.37 10.77
C SER A 115 -28.39 -4.49 11.09
N TRP A 116 -27.36 -4.52 10.25
CA TRP A 116 -26.17 -3.70 10.37
C TRP A 116 -26.49 -2.22 10.12
N VAL A 117 -27.30 -1.92 9.09
CA VAL A 117 -27.76 -0.55 8.79
C VAL A 117 -28.51 0.04 9.99
N ARG A 118 -29.40 -0.74 10.60
CA ARG A 118 -30.12 -0.31 11.81
C ARG A 118 -29.18 0.01 12.98
N LYS A 119 -28.15 -0.81 13.19
CA LYS A 119 -27.17 -0.59 14.26
C LYS A 119 -26.33 0.65 14.00
N MET A 120 -25.87 0.83 12.76
CA MET A 120 -25.14 2.02 12.32
C MET A 120 -25.99 3.28 12.50
N ALA A 121 -27.20 3.32 11.96
CA ALA A 121 -28.10 4.47 12.07
C ALA A 121 -28.36 4.87 13.53
N LEU A 122 -28.60 3.88 14.40
CA LEU A 122 -28.82 4.10 15.83
C LEU A 122 -27.57 4.65 16.54
N ASN A 123 -26.37 4.19 16.16
CA ASN A 123 -25.12 4.74 16.67
C ASN A 123 -24.91 6.18 16.20
N PHE A 124 -25.18 6.46 14.92
CA PHE A 124 -25.11 7.78 14.34
C PHE A 124 -26.04 8.78 15.04
N GLU A 125 -27.31 8.42 15.25
CA GLU A 125 -28.28 9.24 15.98
C GLU A 125 -27.83 9.54 17.42
N LYS A 126 -27.26 8.54 18.12
CA LYS A 126 -26.69 8.74 19.46
C LYS A 126 -25.53 9.73 19.44
N LYS A 127 -24.64 9.65 18.46
CA LYS A 127 -23.49 10.57 18.32
C LYS A 127 -23.96 11.98 17.98
N ILE A 128 -24.95 12.15 17.11
CA ILE A 128 -25.58 13.45 16.82
C ILE A 128 -26.15 14.06 18.10
N SER A 129 -27.00 13.29 18.80
CA SER A 129 -27.64 13.74 20.04
C SER A 129 -26.61 14.14 21.09
N LYS A 130 -25.54 13.35 21.22
CA LYS A 130 -24.46 13.65 22.16
C LYS A 130 -23.68 14.90 21.78
N ASN A 131 -23.32 15.05 20.50
CA ASN A 131 -22.63 16.24 20.01
C ASN A 131 -23.47 17.50 20.24
N ALA A 132 -24.75 17.46 19.88
CA ALA A 132 -25.69 18.57 20.09
C ALA A 132 -25.81 18.94 21.58
N GLU A 133 -25.93 17.95 22.48
CA GLU A 133 -25.97 18.16 23.92
C GLU A 133 -24.70 18.85 24.43
N VAL A 134 -23.52 18.39 24.01
CA VAL A 134 -22.24 18.91 24.49
C VAL A 134 -21.97 20.32 23.92
N ARG A 135 -22.36 20.59 22.66
CA ARG A 135 -22.32 21.93 22.07
C ARG A 135 -23.26 22.90 22.77
N ALA A 136 -24.46 22.46 23.15
CA ALA A 136 -25.39 23.28 23.92
C ALA A 136 -24.87 23.55 25.34
N LYS A 137 -24.16 22.59 25.95
CA LYS A 137 -23.56 22.75 27.29
C LYS A 137 -22.32 23.63 27.32
N PHE A 138 -21.49 23.57 26.28
CA PHE A 138 -20.19 24.24 26.22
C PHE A 138 -20.07 25.16 24.99
N GLU A 139 -21.11 25.93 24.71
CA GLU A 139 -21.20 26.79 23.52
C GLU A 139 -20.00 27.73 23.35
N SER A 140 -19.50 28.28 24.47
CA SER A 140 -18.37 29.21 24.49
C SER A 140 -16.99 28.54 24.60
N ASP A 141 -16.93 27.21 24.67
CA ASP A 141 -15.69 26.46 24.92
C ASP A 141 -15.53 25.29 23.94
N PRO A 142 -15.09 25.56 22.69
CA PRO A 142 -14.90 24.55 21.65
C PRO A 142 -14.04 23.34 22.03
N PRO A 143 -12.91 23.50 22.75
CA PRO A 143 -12.11 22.39 23.23
C PRO A 143 -12.91 21.31 23.98
N LYS A 144 -14.00 21.67 24.68
CA LYS A 144 -14.79 20.72 25.48
C LYS A 144 -15.69 19.81 24.65
N PHE A 145 -16.09 20.21 23.44
CA PHE A 145 -16.92 19.36 22.56
C PHE A 145 -16.15 18.76 21.38
N MET A 146 -14.89 19.13 21.17
CA MET A 146 -14.03 18.59 20.10
C MET A 146 -13.97 17.06 20.07
N ALA A 147 -13.90 16.39 21.21
CA ALA A 147 -13.90 14.92 21.26
C ALA A 147 -15.22 14.33 20.73
N SER A 148 -16.36 14.93 21.09
CA SER A 148 -17.65 14.49 20.57
C SER A 148 -17.85 14.84 19.09
N GLU A 149 -17.18 15.86 18.57
CA GLU A 149 -17.16 16.22 17.15
C GLU A 149 -16.35 15.20 16.35
N ALA A 150 -15.17 14.81 16.83
CA ALA A 150 -14.33 13.81 16.18
C ALA A 150 -15.00 12.42 16.15
N ASP A 151 -15.69 12.06 17.23
CA ASP A 151 -16.51 10.85 17.28
C ASP A 151 -17.64 10.87 16.24
N LEU A 152 -18.33 12.01 16.09
CA LEU A 152 -19.39 12.17 15.10
C LEU A 152 -18.84 12.12 13.68
N ASP A 153 -17.73 12.80 13.40
CA ASP A 153 -17.05 12.76 12.09
C ASP A 153 -16.62 11.34 11.70
N THR A 154 -16.12 10.56 12.67
CA THR A 154 -15.77 9.16 12.44
C THR A 154 -16.99 8.36 12.01
N GLU A 155 -18.15 8.54 12.66
CA GLU A 155 -19.40 7.87 12.30
C GLU A 155 -19.98 8.39 10.96
N VAL A 156 -19.78 9.66 10.61
CA VAL A 156 -20.13 10.14 9.25
C VAL A 156 -19.31 9.43 8.18
N LYS A 157 -18.03 9.17 8.46
CA LYS A 157 -17.16 8.43 7.53
C LYS A 157 -17.58 6.97 7.40
N THR A 158 -18.12 6.33 8.43
CA THR A 158 -18.62 4.95 8.32
C THR A 158 -19.82 4.84 7.37
N LEU A 159 -20.63 5.90 7.22
CA LEU A 159 -21.70 5.96 6.22
C LEU A 159 -21.20 5.78 4.78
N SER A 160 -19.93 6.08 4.49
CA SER A 160 -19.36 5.85 3.15
C SER A 160 -19.38 4.37 2.73
N ILE A 161 -19.44 3.45 3.68
CA ILE A 161 -19.58 2.01 3.41
C ILE A 161 -20.94 1.71 2.76
N LEU A 162 -22.00 2.45 3.11
CA LEU A 162 -23.31 2.31 2.46
C LEU A 162 -23.25 2.63 0.96
N ALA A 163 -22.30 3.45 0.52
CA ALA A 163 -22.13 3.75 -0.91
C ALA A 163 -21.80 2.51 -1.76
N GLN A 164 -21.27 1.46 -1.13
CA GLN A 164 -20.99 0.18 -1.79
C GLN A 164 -22.24 -0.72 -1.87
N HIS A 165 -23.31 -0.38 -1.13
CA HIS A 165 -24.52 -1.19 -0.97
C HIS A 165 -25.81 -0.37 -1.22
N PRO A 166 -26.10 0.03 -2.47
CA PRO A 166 -27.30 0.81 -2.80
C PRO A 166 -28.62 0.12 -2.47
N GLU A 167 -28.64 -1.21 -2.42
CA GLU A 167 -29.79 -2.02 -2.04
C GLU A 167 -30.29 -1.73 -0.62
N LEU A 168 -29.40 -1.26 0.26
CA LEU A 168 -29.70 -0.95 1.66
C LEU A 168 -30.24 0.47 1.85
N TYR A 169 -30.22 1.33 0.81
CA TYR A 169 -30.68 2.72 0.93
C TYR A 169 -32.15 2.83 1.29
N GLY A 170 -32.98 1.91 0.80
CA GLY A 170 -34.40 1.88 1.15
C GLY A 170 -34.62 1.64 2.65
N ASP A 171 -33.76 0.86 3.28
CA ASP A 171 -33.84 0.60 4.73
C ASP A 171 -33.22 1.74 5.53
N PHE A 172 -32.13 2.33 5.05
CA PHE A 172 -31.57 3.54 5.65
C PHE A 172 -32.56 4.71 5.64
N ALA A 173 -33.23 4.96 4.52
CA ALA A 173 -34.20 6.05 4.37
C ALA A 173 -35.42 5.92 5.31
N LYS A 174 -35.84 4.69 5.64
CA LYS A 174 -36.94 4.44 6.59
C LYS A 174 -36.56 4.79 8.03
N LEU A 175 -35.26 4.80 8.36
CA LEU A 175 -34.79 5.03 9.73
C LEU A 175 -34.81 6.51 10.12
N GLY A 176 -34.81 7.42 9.16
CA GLY A 176 -35.08 8.85 9.42
C GLY A 176 -34.08 9.56 10.33
N CYS A 177 -32.86 9.03 10.43
CA CYS A 177 -31.73 9.66 11.12
C CYS A 177 -31.15 10.84 10.34
#